data_AF-A0A382HKK1-F1
#
_entry.id   AF-A0A382HKK1-F1
#
_cell.length_a   1.000
_cell.length_b   1.000
_cell.length_c   1.000
_cell.angle_alpha   90.00
_cell.angle_beta   90.00
_cell.angle_gamma   90.00
#
_symmetry.space_group_name_H-M   'P 1'
#
loop_
_entity.id
_entity.type
_entity.pdbx_description
1 polymer ?
#
loop_
_entity_poly.entity_id
_entity_poly.type
_entity_poly.pdbx_seq_one_letter_code
_entity_poly.pdbx_strand_id
1 'polypeptide(L)'
;MRTELDASNLAISTLAEIELNLKPMTTSPPAEFEPPMERWTWQVEVTEPSEDLDMSGGLTLVEVIVRNEERGPETRFARMMRVSTPTAAWPD
;
A
#
# COMPACT_ATOMS: atom_id res chain seq x y z
N MET A 1 2.83 -17.52 -13.54
CA MET A 1 2.45 -16.44 -14.49
C MET A 1 1.08 -15.81 -14.28
N ARG A 2 -0.08 -16.48 -14.45
CA ARG A 2 -1.39 -15.79 -14.26
C ARG A 2 -1.58 -15.26 -12.83
N THR A 3 -1.31 -16.10 -11.82
CA THR A 3 -1.40 -15.71 -10.40
C THR A 3 -0.46 -14.56 -10.03
N GLU A 4 0.77 -14.55 -10.56
CA GLU A 4 1.71 -13.44 -10.34
C GLU A 4 1.20 -12.12 -10.95
N LEU A 5 0.58 -12.18 -12.13
CA LEU A 5 -0.05 -11.02 -12.76
C LEU A 5 -1.22 -10.51 -11.92
N ASP A 6 -2.08 -11.41 -11.44
CA ASP A 6 -3.22 -11.05 -10.59
C ASP A 6 -2.74 -10.41 -9.28
N ALA A 7 -1.71 -11.00 -8.64
CA ALA A 7 -1.08 -10.44 -7.44
C ALA A 7 -0.48 -9.04 -7.68
N SER A 8 0.18 -8.84 -8.83
CA SER A 8 0.76 -7.55 -9.20
C SER A 8 -0.32 -6.49 -9.43
N ASN A 9 -1.41 -6.86 -10.12
CA ASN A 9 -2.53 -5.96 -10.34
C ASN A 9 -3.18 -5.56 -9.01
N LEU A 10 -3.44 -6.53 -8.12
CA LEU A 10 -4.00 -6.27 -6.79
C LEU A 10 -3.09 -5.34 -5.96
N ALA A 11 -1.77 -5.57 -5.99
CA ALA A 11 -0.82 -4.75 -5.24
C ALA A 11 -0.79 -3.30 -5.76
N ILE A 12 -0.75 -3.12 -7.08
CA ILE A 12 -0.74 -1.78 -7.71
C ILE A 12 -2.07 -1.05 -7.48
N SER A 13 -3.21 -1.75 -7.59
CA SER A 13 -4.53 -1.17 -7.30
C SER A 13 -4.64 -0.72 -5.84
N THR A 14 -4.17 -1.54 -4.90
CA THR A 14 -4.17 -1.18 -3.47
C THR A 14 -3.29 0.04 -3.19
N LEU A 15 -2.10 0.14 -3.82
CA LEU A 15 -1.26 1.35 -3.72
C LEU A 15 -2.00 2.59 -4.24
N ALA A 16 -2.69 2.47 -5.38
CA ALA A 16 -3.48 3.58 -5.92
C ALA A 16 -4.64 3.98 -5.00
N GLU A 17 -5.31 3.02 -4.37
CA GLU A 17 -6.36 3.29 -3.38
C GLU A 17 -5.83 4.04 -2.14
N ILE A 18 -4.60 3.75 -1.70
CA ILE A 18 -3.93 4.49 -0.64
C ILE A 18 -3.63 5.93 -1.10
N GLU A 19 -3.08 6.12 -2.31
CA GLU A 19 -2.81 7.46 -2.87
C GLU A 19 -4.09 8.32 -3.02
N LEU A 20 -5.23 7.67 -3.30
CA LEU A 20 -6.54 8.31 -3.40
C LEU A 20 -7.25 8.49 -2.04
N ASN A 21 -6.60 8.13 -0.92
CA ASN A 21 -7.16 8.14 0.43
C ASN A 21 -8.44 7.28 0.60
N LEU A 22 -8.59 6.23 -0.23
CA LEU A 22 -9.66 5.23 -0.11
C LEU A 22 -9.30 4.13 0.89
N LYS A 23 -8.00 3.87 1.06
CA LYS A 23 -7.43 3.02 2.11
C LYS A 23 -6.45 3.81 2.96
N PRO A 24 -6.31 3.49 4.26
CA PRO A 24 -5.40 4.22 5.13
C PRO A 24 -3.94 3.91 4.78
N MET A 25 -3.10 4.95 4.74
CA MET A 25 -1.65 4.83 4.65
C MET A 25 -1.07 4.53 6.05
N THR A 26 -1.32 3.33 6.56
CA THR A 26 -0.85 2.91 7.88
C THR A 26 -0.45 1.43 7.86
N THR A 27 0.55 1.06 8.64
CA THR A 27 0.92 -0.35 8.81
C THR A 27 -0.25 -1.12 9.40
N SER A 28 -0.64 -2.20 8.75
CA SER A 28 -1.79 -3.02 9.12
C SER A 28 -1.46 -4.51 9.06
N PRO A 29 -2.17 -5.36 9.84
CA PRO A 29 -2.12 -6.80 9.62
C PRO A 29 -2.78 -7.17 8.27
N PRO A 30 -2.54 -8.38 7.74
CA PRO A 30 -3.23 -8.86 6.55
C PRO A 30 -4.75 -8.79 6.67
N ALA A 31 -5.40 -8.29 5.63
CA ALA A 31 -6.85 -8.21 5.48
C ALA A 31 -7.29 -8.85 4.17
N GLU A 32 -8.51 -9.37 4.15
CA GLU A 32 -9.10 -9.96 2.94
C GLU A 32 -9.45 -8.88 1.91
N PHE A 33 -9.44 -9.25 0.64
CA PHE A 33 -10.08 -8.46 -0.40
C PHE A 33 -11.59 -8.75 -0.46
N GLU A 34 -12.35 -7.77 -0.93
CA GLU A 34 -13.78 -7.95 -1.21
C GLU A 34 -14.01 -8.97 -2.35
N PRO A 35 -15.18 -9.63 -2.39
CA PRO A 35 -15.58 -10.47 -3.52
C PRO A 35 -15.44 -9.76 -4.87
N PRO A 36 -14.99 -10.45 -5.94
CA PRO A 36 -14.77 -11.89 -6.07
C PRO A 36 -13.31 -12.32 -5.87
N MET A 37 -12.55 -11.58 -5.06
CA MET A 37 -11.13 -11.84 -4.82
C MET A 37 -10.92 -12.65 -3.53
N GLU A 38 -11.84 -13.57 -3.23
CA GLU A 38 -11.71 -14.44 -2.07
C GLU A 38 -10.37 -15.19 -2.11
N ARG A 39 -9.77 -15.47 -0.94
CA ARG A 39 -8.46 -16.14 -0.77
C ARG A 39 -7.22 -15.29 -1.12
N TRP A 40 -7.44 -14.03 -1.46
CA TRP A 40 -6.37 -13.03 -1.53
C TRP A 40 -6.40 -12.16 -0.29
N THR A 41 -5.22 -11.88 0.25
CA THR A 41 -5.03 -10.92 1.34
C THR A 41 -4.09 -9.82 0.92
N TRP A 42 -4.29 -8.63 1.48
CA TRP A 42 -3.39 -7.49 1.37
C TRP A 42 -2.94 -7.05 2.76
N GLN A 43 -1.72 -6.56 2.84
CA GLN A 43 -1.13 -5.98 4.02
C GLN A 43 -0.39 -4.71 3.60
N VAL A 44 -0.43 -3.68 4.46
CA VAL A 44 0.35 -2.46 4.25
C VAL A 44 1.45 -2.42 5.30
N GLU A 45 2.67 -2.12 4.85
CA GLU A 45 3.79 -1.76 5.71
C GLU A 45 4.25 -0.35 5.33
N VAL A 46 4.34 0.52 6.34
CA VAL A 46 4.73 1.92 6.19
C VAL A 46 6.04 2.12 6.94
N THR A 47 7.08 2.51 6.20
CA THR A 47 8.42 2.73 6.74
C THR A 47 8.83 4.18 6.51
N GLU A 48 9.29 4.84 7.57
CA GLU A 48 9.92 6.16 7.43
C GLU A 48 11.24 5.99 6.66
N PRO A 49 11.42 6.67 5.51
CA PRO A 49 12.67 6.61 4.76
C PRO A 49 13.81 7.18 5.60
N SER A 50 15.03 6.67 5.39
CA SER A 50 16.23 7.29 5.95
C SER A 50 16.35 8.75 5.47
N GLU A 51 16.93 9.62 6.29
CA GLU A 51 17.10 11.06 5.98
C GLU A 51 17.72 11.31 4.60
N ASP A 52 18.65 10.46 4.15
CA ASP A 52 19.29 10.55 2.83
C ASP A 52 18.32 10.36 1.63
N LEU A 53 17.19 9.68 1.85
CA LEU A 53 16.17 9.41 0.83
C LEU A 53 15.00 10.40 0.88
N ASP A 54 14.85 11.14 1.99
CA ASP A 54 13.79 12.14 2.21
C ASP A 54 14.36 13.56 2.27
N MET A 55 15.11 13.95 1.24
CA MET A 55 15.77 15.27 1.17
C MET A 55 14.82 16.47 1.27
N SER A 56 13.52 16.30 1.04
CA SER A 56 12.52 17.36 1.16
C SER A 56 11.68 17.28 2.43
N GLY A 57 11.79 16.20 3.20
CA GLY A 57 10.81 15.86 4.21
C GLY A 57 9.46 15.45 3.60
N GLY A 58 8.79 14.49 4.24
CA GLY A 58 7.38 14.20 3.98
C GLY A 58 7.13 13.14 2.91
N LEU A 59 8.14 12.35 2.55
CA LEU A 59 7.95 11.08 1.87
C LEU A 59 7.90 9.92 2.87
N THR A 60 7.17 8.88 2.51
CA THR A 60 7.09 7.64 3.27
C THR A 60 7.16 6.46 2.32
N LEU A 61 7.93 5.42 2.67
CA LEU A 61 7.96 4.19 1.90
C LEU A 61 6.73 3.36 2.27
N VAL A 62 5.81 3.20 1.32
CA VAL A 62 4.60 2.39 1.49
C VAL A 62 4.77 1.11 0.69
N GLU A 63 4.66 -0.01 1.38
CA GLU A 63 4.74 -1.34 0.82
C GLU A 63 3.37 -2.00 0.89
N VAL A 64 2.87 -2.45 -0.27
CA VAL A 64 1.71 -3.32 -0.34
C VAL A 64 2.19 -4.74 -0.60
N ILE A 65 1.70 -5.64 0.24
CA ILE A 65 2.04 -7.05 0.25
C ILE A 65 0.77 -7.82 -0.06
N VAL A 66 0.78 -8.59 -1.16
CA VAL A 66 -0.35 -9.42 -1.58
C VAL A 66 0.03 -10.89 -1.51
N ARG A 67 -0.84 -11.69 -0.89
CA ARG A 67 -0.68 -13.14 -0.74
C ARG A 67 -1.94 -13.87 -1.19
N ASN A 68 -1.74 -15.00 -1.87
CA ASN A 68 -2.81 -15.96 -2.17
C ASN A 68 -2.64 -17.20 -1.29
N GLU A 69 -3.68 -17.58 -0.55
CA GLU A 69 -3.62 -18.67 0.44
C GLU A 69 -3.29 -20.04 -0.16
N GLU A 70 -3.60 -20.25 -1.44
CA GLU A 70 -3.49 -21.57 -2.09
C GLU A 70 -2.30 -21.67 -3.05
N ARG A 71 -1.73 -20.55 -3.52
CA ARG A 71 -0.96 -20.53 -4.78
C ARG A 71 0.45 -19.95 -4.73
N GLY A 72 1.01 -19.72 -3.55
CA GLY A 72 2.46 -19.56 -3.40
C GLY A 72 2.93 -18.17 -2.95
N PRO A 73 4.06 -17.67 -3.48
CA PRO A 73 4.88 -16.65 -2.82
C PRO A 73 4.23 -15.28 -2.76
N GLU A 74 4.67 -14.50 -1.77
CA GLU A 74 4.31 -13.10 -1.57
C GLU A 74 4.71 -12.22 -2.76
N THR A 75 3.79 -11.35 -3.19
CA THR A 75 4.09 -10.25 -4.11
C THR A 75 4.13 -8.95 -3.32
N ARG A 76 5.25 -8.23 -3.39
CA ARG A 76 5.47 -6.98 -2.66
C ARG A 76 5.79 -5.85 -3.62
N PHE A 77 5.05 -4.75 -3.51
CA PHE A 77 5.30 -3.52 -4.26
C PHE A 77 5.51 -2.37 -3.30
N ALA A 78 6.59 -1.63 -3.52
CA ALA A 78 6.96 -0.48 -2.72
C ALA A 78 6.83 0.81 -3.55
N ARG A 79 6.32 1.87 -2.93
CA ARG A 79 6.27 3.21 -3.53
C ARG A 79 6.52 4.27 -2.47
N MET A 80 7.32 5.28 -2.82
CA MET A 80 7.43 6.50 -2.03
C MET A 80 6.18 7.36 -2.23
N MET A 81 5.41 7.58 -1.16
CA MET A 81 4.22 8.42 -1.17
C MET A 81 4.42 9.65 -0.31
N ARG A 82 3.77 10.77 -0.67
CA ARG A 82 3.74 11.94 0.21
C ARG A 82 2.73 11.73 1.32
N VAL A 83 3.10 12.14 2.54
CA VAL A 83 2.12 12.28 3.61
C VAL A 83 1.19 13.43 3.23
N SER A 84 -0.08 13.11 2.97
CA SER A 84 -1.14 14.10 2.84
C SER A 84 -1.35 14.74 4.22
N THR A 85 -0.63 15.82 4.51
CA THR A 85 -0.99 16.69 5.63
C THR A 85 -2.40 17.21 5.34
N PRO A 86 -3.41 16.97 6.20
CA PRO A 86 -4.69 17.62 6.03
C PRO A 86 -4.40 19.13 5.94
N THR A 87 -4.91 19.77 4.89
CA THR A 87 -4.75 21.23 4.72
C THR A 87 -5.15 21.86 6.05
N ALA A 88 -4.23 22.60 6.68
CA ALA A 88 -4.56 23.31 7.91
C ALA A 88 -5.77 24.18 7.58
N ALA A 89 -6.90 23.91 8.24
CA ALA A 89 -8.07 24.75 8.13
C ALA A 89 -7.60 26.17 8.48
N TRP A 90 -7.66 27.06 7.49
CA TRP A 90 -7.30 28.46 7.66
C TRP A 90 -8.17 29.01 8.81
N PRO A 91 -7.61 29.63 9.85
CA PRO A 91 -8.42 30.25 10.88
C PRO A 91 -9.17 31.45 10.27
N ASP A 92 -10.46 31.55 10.59
CA ASP A 92 -11.35 32.68 10.25
C ASP A 92 -10.74 34.04 10.64
#